data_AF-A0A3R7WDQ2-F1
#
_entry.id   AF-A0A3R7WDQ2-F1
#
_cell.length_a   1.000
_cell.length_b   1.000
_cell.length_c   1.000
_cell.angle_alpha   90.00
_cell.angle_beta   90.00
_cell.angle_gamma   90.00
#
_symmetry.space_group_name_H-M   'P 1'
#
loop_
_entity.id
_entity.type
_entity.pdbx_description
1 polymer ?
#
loop_
_entity_poly.entity_id
_entity_poly.type
_entity_poly.pdbx_seq_one_letter_code
_entity_poly.pdbx_strand_id
1 'polypeptide(L)'
;MVQYGYVTLYAPVFPLAPLFALLNNVIEARSDLFKLVNVYGMQRPYAKHVHGIGVWERVLFMISVVAVLVNCGLLGVYELPKLAPTLSDVHKCCVVVLLEHVVLLVKLCVSWSSKDVPAWSAVDNRRQYLNLQAVHLKQALQKAA
;
A
#
# COMPACT_ATOMS: atom_id res chain seq x y z
N MET A 1 5.66 4.45 -6.68
CA MET A 1 4.26 4.47 -7.16
C MET A 1 4.12 3.92 -8.57
N VAL A 2 4.86 4.45 -9.54
CA VAL A 2 4.88 3.93 -10.92
C VAL A 2 5.23 2.44 -10.96
N GLN A 3 6.25 2.01 -10.20
CA GLN A 3 6.60 0.59 -10.09
C GLN A 3 5.45 -0.28 -9.54
N TYR A 4 4.72 0.19 -8.54
CA TYR A 4 3.52 -0.49 -8.03
C TYR A 4 2.43 -0.61 -9.10
N GLY A 5 2.21 0.46 -9.88
CA GLY A 5 1.30 0.45 -11.01
C GLY A 5 1.67 -0.60 -12.06
N TYR A 6 2.93 -0.66 -12.49
CA TYR A 6 3.39 -1.67 -13.46
C TYR A 6 3.16 -3.10 -12.97
N VAL A 7 3.45 -3.37 -11.69
CA VAL A 7 3.28 -4.70 -11.10
C VAL A 7 1.81 -5.09 -10.99
N THR A 8 0.93 -4.14 -10.63
CA THR A 8 -0.46 -4.46 -10.31
C THR A 8 -1.42 -4.35 -11.49
N LEU A 9 -1.21 -3.45 -12.44
CA LEU A 9 -2.14 -3.24 -13.58
C LEU A 9 -2.01 -4.32 -14.66
N TYR A 10 -0.83 -4.93 -14.81
CA TYR A 10 -0.50 -5.81 -15.94
C TYR A 10 -0.06 -7.21 -15.48
N ALA A 11 -0.55 -7.67 -14.34
CA ALA A 11 -0.09 -8.92 -13.72
C ALA A 11 -0.27 -10.17 -14.63
N PRO A 12 -1.39 -10.34 -15.38
CA PRO A 12 -1.56 -11.44 -16.32
C PRO A 12 -0.61 -11.39 -17.52
N VAL A 13 -0.20 -10.19 -17.93
CA VAL A 13 0.63 -9.98 -19.13
C VAL A 13 2.09 -10.27 -18.83
N PHE A 14 2.58 -9.87 -17.66
CA PHE A 14 3.96 -10.10 -17.26
C PHE A 14 4.07 -10.56 -15.78
N PRO A 15 3.93 -11.87 -15.52
CA PRO A 15 3.92 -12.40 -14.16
C PRO A 15 5.27 -12.29 -13.43
N LEU A 16 6.37 -12.05 -14.15
CA LEU A 16 7.71 -11.84 -13.58
C LEU A 16 7.94 -10.38 -13.10
N ALA A 17 7.02 -9.45 -13.37
CA ALA A 17 7.14 -8.05 -12.92
C ALA A 17 7.44 -7.88 -11.42
N PRO A 18 6.79 -8.63 -10.49
CA PRO A 18 7.05 -8.50 -9.06
C PRO A 18 8.50 -8.86 -8.68
N LEU A 19 9.14 -9.80 -9.39
CA LEU A 19 10.52 -10.19 -9.12
C LEU A 19 11.49 -9.05 -9.45
N PHE A 20 11.31 -8.40 -10.60
CA PHE A 20 12.11 -7.23 -10.97
C PHE A 20 11.87 -6.05 -10.03
N ALA A 21 10.61 -5.85 -9.60
CA ALA A 21 10.29 -4.84 -8.60
C ALA A 21 10.96 -5.13 -7.25
N LEU A 22 11.04 -6.39 -6.82
CA LEU A 22 11.73 -6.78 -5.59
C LEU A 22 13.23 -6.49 -5.69
N LEU A 23 13.88 -6.90 -6.79
CA LEU A 23 15.30 -6.63 -7.01
C LEU A 23 15.60 -5.14 -7.03
N ASN A 24 14.76 -4.36 -7.72
CA ASN A 24 14.87 -2.90 -7.74
C ASN A 24 14.74 -2.33 -6.31
N ASN A 25 13.72 -2.72 -5.55
CA ASN A 25 13.53 -2.24 -4.18
C ASN A 25 14.72 -2.53 -3.24
N VAL A 26 15.40 -3.67 -3.41
CA VAL A 26 16.60 -4.01 -2.60
C VAL A 26 17.76 -3.06 -2.92
N ILE A 27 17.99 -2.79 -4.21
CA ILE A 27 19.02 -1.85 -4.66
C ILE A 27 18.64 -0.42 -4.25
N GLU A 28 17.38 -0.05 -4.44
CA GLU A 28 16.85 1.28 -4.14
C GLU A 28 17.00 1.60 -2.66
N ALA A 29 16.66 0.68 -1.75
CA ALA A 29 16.83 0.86 -0.31
C ALA A 29 18.28 1.17 0.10
N ARG A 30 19.27 0.51 -0.54
CA ARG A 30 20.70 0.80 -0.31
C ARG A 30 21.11 2.13 -0.92
N SER A 31 20.61 2.42 -2.12
CA SER A 31 20.91 3.67 -2.82
C SER A 31 20.35 4.89 -2.08
N ASP A 32 19.15 4.80 -1.52
CA ASP A 32 18.49 5.89 -0.78
C ASP A 32 19.17 6.13 0.56
N LEU A 33 19.60 5.07 1.24
CA LEU A 33 20.46 5.20 2.42
C LEU A 33 21.73 5.95 2.07
N PHE A 34 22.43 5.57 1.00
CA PHE A 34 23.66 6.23 0.57
C PHE A 34 23.43 7.72 0.26
N LYS A 35 22.34 8.06 -0.43
CA LYS A 35 21.98 9.46 -0.73
C LYS A 35 21.79 10.31 0.53
N LEU A 36 21.28 9.72 1.61
CA LEU A 36 21.02 10.42 2.87
C LEU A 36 22.26 10.55 3.77
N VAL A 37 23.16 9.55 3.76
CA VAL A 37 24.34 9.55 4.65
C VAL A 37 25.59 10.15 4.00
N ASN A 38 25.65 10.19 2.67
CA ASN A 38 26.80 10.74 1.97
C ASN A 38 26.87 12.26 2.19
N VAL A 39 27.98 12.73 2.78
CA VAL A 39 28.23 14.15 3.11
C VAL A 39 28.22 15.05 1.86
N TYR A 40 28.56 14.49 0.69
CA TYR A 40 28.52 15.18 -0.60
C TYR A 40 27.16 15.08 -1.33
N GLY A 41 26.18 14.37 -0.75
CA GLY A 41 24.90 14.07 -1.39
C GLY A 41 23.82 15.12 -1.08
N MET A 42 23.27 15.07 0.13
CA MET A 42 22.15 15.94 0.54
C MET A 42 22.41 16.57 1.91
N GLN A 43 21.94 17.81 2.09
CA GLN A 43 21.92 18.43 3.41
C GLN A 43 20.94 17.70 4.32
N ARG A 44 21.29 17.56 5.62
CA ARG A 44 20.45 16.89 6.61
C ARG A 44 19.05 17.54 6.67
N PRO A 45 17.97 16.79 6.39
CA PRO A 45 16.62 17.31 6.46
C PRO A 45 16.17 17.51 7.92
N TYR A 46 15.26 18.48 8.12
CA TYR A 46 14.61 18.68 9.41
C TYR A 46 13.65 17.54 9.73
N ALA A 47 13.73 17.00 10.95
CA ALA A 47 12.82 15.97 11.40
C ALA A 47 11.42 16.55 11.57
N LYS A 48 10.44 15.98 10.86
CA LYS A 48 9.03 16.34 10.95
C LYS A 48 8.24 15.13 11.43
N HIS A 49 7.47 15.29 12.50
CA HIS A 49 6.54 14.25 12.93
C HIS A 49 5.32 14.23 12.00
N VAL A 50 5.03 13.08 11.41
CA VAL A 50 3.89 12.87 10.51
C VAL A 50 3.19 11.57 10.84
N HIS A 51 1.86 11.57 10.74
CA HIS A 51 1.05 10.37 10.90
C HIS A 51 0.87 9.71 9.52
N GLY A 52 1.56 8.59 9.30
CA GLY A 52 1.49 7.81 8.07
C GLY A 52 2.12 8.47 6.85
N ILE A 53 1.81 7.92 5.66
CA ILE A 53 2.36 8.38 4.38
C ILE A 53 1.53 9.52 3.73
N GLY A 54 0.39 9.87 4.31
CA GLY A 54 -0.50 10.94 3.84
C GLY A 54 -1.29 10.56 2.58
N VAL A 55 -1.45 11.51 1.65
CA VAL A 55 -2.28 11.36 0.43
C VAL A 55 -1.91 10.13 -0.40
N TRP A 56 -0.66 9.70 -0.34
CA TRP A 56 -0.14 8.57 -1.10
C TRP A 56 -0.85 7.24 -0.79
N GLU A 57 -1.36 7.08 0.42
CA GLU A 57 -2.17 5.92 0.80
C GLU A 57 -3.44 5.82 -0.05
N ARG A 58 -4.15 6.94 -0.18
CA ARG A 58 -5.34 7.03 -1.04
C ARG A 58 -5.00 6.77 -2.49
N VAL A 59 -3.86 7.29 -2.98
CA VAL A 59 -3.42 7.06 -4.36
C VAL A 59 -3.14 5.58 -4.62
N LEU A 60 -2.44 4.90 -3.71
CA LEU A 60 -2.20 3.46 -3.80
C LEU A 60 -3.51 2.66 -3.80
N PHE A 61 -4.46 3.04 -2.94
CA PHE A 61 -5.78 2.43 -2.91
C PHE A 61 -6.49 2.60 -4.27
N MET A 62 -6.51 3.80 -4.85
CA MET A 62 -7.15 4.03 -6.14
C MET A 62 -6.49 3.25 -7.28
N ILE A 63 -5.15 3.23 -7.34
CA ILE A 63 -4.41 2.41 -8.33
C ILE A 63 -4.80 0.94 -8.18
N SER A 64 -4.91 0.46 -6.95
CA SER A 64 -5.25 -0.93 -6.67
C SER A 64 -6.71 -1.30 -6.99
N VAL A 65 -7.62 -0.33 -7.10
CA VAL A 65 -9.00 -0.54 -7.60
C VAL A 65 -8.98 -0.58 -9.12
N VAL A 66 -8.30 0.38 -9.76
CA VAL A 66 -8.13 0.40 -11.23
C VAL A 66 -7.43 -0.86 -11.73
N ALA A 67 -6.46 -1.39 -10.97
CA ALA A 67 -5.81 -2.66 -11.24
C ALA A 67 -6.80 -3.82 -11.38
N VAL A 68 -7.84 -3.89 -10.55
CA VAL A 68 -8.86 -4.95 -10.68
C VAL A 68 -9.57 -4.85 -12.03
N LEU A 69 -9.99 -3.65 -12.41
CA LEU A 69 -10.67 -3.39 -13.69
C LEU A 69 -9.80 -3.82 -14.87
N VAL A 70 -8.54 -3.38 -14.89
CA VAL A 70 -7.61 -3.68 -15.99
C VAL A 70 -7.32 -5.17 -16.09
N ASN A 71 -7.03 -5.84 -14.96
CA ASN A 71 -6.72 -7.27 -14.98
C ASN A 71 -7.93 -8.13 -15.40
N CYS A 72 -9.14 -7.79 -14.95
CA CYS A 72 -10.36 -8.49 -15.38
C CYS A 72 -10.63 -8.27 -16.87
N GLY A 73 -10.43 -7.04 -17.36
CA GLY A 73 -10.54 -6.72 -18.79
C GLY A 73 -9.51 -7.48 -19.64
N LEU A 74 -8.24 -7.54 -19.21
CA LEU A 74 -7.18 -8.29 -19.88
C LEU A 74 -7.52 -9.79 -19.96
N LEU A 75 -8.00 -10.37 -18.85
CA LEU A 75 -8.44 -11.76 -18.83
C LEU A 75 -9.60 -12.00 -19.80
N GLY A 76 -10.58 -11.09 -19.82
CA GLY A 76 -11.74 -11.15 -20.72
C GLY A 76 -11.38 -11.11 -22.20
N VAL A 77 -10.39 -10.31 -22.59
CA VAL A 77 -9.99 -10.15 -24.01
C VAL A 77 -9.04 -11.26 -24.45
N TYR A 78 -8.05 -11.62 -23.63
CA TYR A 78 -6.95 -12.50 -24.08
C TYR A 78 -7.13 -13.97 -23.71
N GLU A 79 -7.69 -14.26 -22.53
CA GLU A 79 -7.72 -15.63 -22.00
C GLU A 79 -9.11 -16.27 -22.11
N LEU A 80 -10.18 -15.49 -21.92
CA LEU A 80 -11.54 -15.99 -21.94
C LEU A 80 -11.96 -16.59 -23.30
N PRO A 81 -11.58 -16.03 -24.47
CA PRO A 81 -11.89 -16.65 -25.76
C PRO A 81 -11.19 -18.00 -25.98
N LYS A 82 -10.01 -18.20 -25.37
CA LYS A 82 -9.25 -19.45 -25.44
C LYS A 82 -9.88 -20.52 -24.55
N LEU A 83 -10.33 -20.14 -23.36
CA LEU A 83 -10.86 -21.05 -22.35
C LEU A 83 -12.31 -21.49 -22.65
N ALA A 84 -13.13 -20.60 -23.21
CA ALA A 84 -14.54 -20.86 -23.48
C ALA A 84 -14.95 -20.36 -24.87
N PRO A 85 -14.50 -21.04 -25.95
CA PRO A 85 -14.73 -20.60 -27.32
C PRO A 85 -16.19 -20.64 -27.75
N THR A 86 -17.01 -21.49 -27.12
CA THR A 86 -18.43 -21.70 -27.46
C THR A 86 -19.38 -20.67 -26.84
N LEU A 87 -18.90 -19.83 -25.92
CA LEU A 87 -19.73 -18.80 -25.28
C LEU A 87 -19.96 -17.62 -26.23
N SER A 88 -21.20 -17.13 -26.24
CA SER A 88 -21.53 -15.86 -26.90
C SER A 88 -20.85 -14.68 -26.18
N ASP A 89 -20.52 -13.63 -26.93
CA ASP A 89 -19.74 -12.49 -26.43
C ASP A 89 -20.44 -11.76 -25.27
N VAL A 90 -21.78 -11.73 -25.25
CA VAL A 90 -22.56 -11.20 -24.13
C VAL A 90 -22.29 -11.98 -22.84
N HIS A 91 -22.27 -13.32 -22.93
CA HIS A 91 -22.02 -14.18 -21.78
C HIS A 91 -20.59 -14.02 -21.27
N LYS A 92 -19.61 -13.85 -22.17
CA LYS A 92 -18.22 -13.54 -21.82
C LYS A 92 -18.12 -12.23 -21.05
N CYS A 93 -18.75 -11.15 -21.53
CA CYS A 93 -18.79 -9.87 -20.83
C CYS A 93 -19.43 -9.98 -19.45
N CYS A 94 -20.56 -10.70 -19.31
CA CYS A 94 -21.20 -10.92 -18.02
C CYS A 94 -20.28 -11.64 -17.03
N VAL A 95 -19.55 -12.65 -17.47
CA VAL A 95 -18.58 -13.38 -16.63
C VAL A 95 -17.46 -12.46 -16.13
N VAL A 96 -16.92 -11.61 -17.00
CA VAL A 96 -15.86 -10.65 -16.63
C VAL A 96 -16.36 -9.65 -15.58
N VAL A 97 -17.54 -9.07 -15.79
CA VAL A 97 -18.13 -8.10 -14.84
C VAL A 97 -18.44 -8.77 -13.50
N LEU A 98 -18.96 -9.99 -13.51
CA LEU A 98 -19.23 -10.74 -12.28
C LEU A 98 -17.94 -11.04 -11.52
N LEU A 99 -16.90 -11.50 -12.23
CA LEU A 99 -15.59 -11.77 -11.64
C LEU A 99 -14.96 -10.50 -11.07
N GLU A 100 -15.07 -9.37 -11.77
CA GLU A 100 -14.63 -8.06 -11.29
C GLU A 100 -15.30 -7.68 -9.97
N HIS A 101 -16.64 -7.77 -9.87
CA HIS A 101 -17.38 -7.46 -8.65
C HIS A 101 -17.02 -8.38 -7.48
N VAL A 102 -16.77 -9.66 -7.75
CA VAL A 102 -16.32 -10.62 -6.73
C VAL A 102 -14.94 -10.21 -6.20
N VAL A 103 -13.99 -9.88 -7.07
CA VAL A 103 -12.64 -9.46 -6.64
C VAL A 103 -12.68 -8.14 -5.88
N LEU A 104 -13.50 -7.17 -6.32
CA LEU A 104 -13.72 -5.92 -5.58
C LEU A 104 -14.35 -6.16 -4.21
N LEU A 105 -15.33 -7.05 -4.11
CA LEU A 105 -15.95 -7.41 -2.83
C LEU A 105 -14.93 -8.02 -1.87
N VAL A 106 -14.11 -8.97 -2.34
CA VAL A 106 -13.04 -9.56 -1.54
C VAL A 106 -12.06 -8.49 -1.04
N LYS A 107 -11.67 -7.56 -1.91
CA LYS A 107 -10.79 -6.43 -1.54
C LYS A 107 -11.40 -5.58 -0.42
N LEU A 108 -12.69 -5.25 -0.53
CA LEU A 108 -13.41 -4.48 0.49
C LEU A 108 -13.52 -5.24 1.81
N CYS A 109 -13.83 -6.53 1.77
CA CYS A 109 -13.88 -7.39 2.96
C CYS A 109 -12.51 -7.44 3.68
N VAL A 110 -11.42 -7.58 2.92
CA VAL A 110 -10.05 -7.55 3.48
C VAL A 110 -9.75 -6.19 4.09
N SER A 111 -10.09 -5.11 3.38
CA SER A 111 -9.89 -3.73 3.88
C SER A 111 -10.70 -3.46 5.15
N TRP A 112 -11.88 -4.05 5.30
CA TRP A 112 -12.73 -3.89 6.48
C TRP A 112 -12.28 -4.76 7.66
N SER A 113 -11.74 -5.95 7.39
CA SER A 113 -11.27 -6.89 8.42
C SER A 113 -9.94 -6.46 9.05
N SER A 114 -9.08 -5.79 8.28
CA SER A 114 -7.81 -5.28 8.77
C SER A 114 -8.04 -4.16 9.78
N LYS A 115 -7.67 -4.38 11.05
CA LYS A 115 -7.64 -3.31 12.05
C LYS A 115 -6.49 -2.35 11.73
N ASP A 116 -6.78 -1.07 11.56
CA ASP A 116 -5.79 -0.05 11.20
C ASP A 116 -4.66 0.10 12.23
N VAL A 117 -4.96 -0.20 13.50
CA VAL A 117 -3.98 -0.16 14.58
C VAL A 117 -3.94 -1.49 15.33
N PRO A 118 -2.74 -2.07 15.53
CA PRO A 118 -2.61 -3.27 16.32
C PRO A 118 -2.83 -2.95 17.81
N ALA A 119 -3.35 -3.91 18.57
CA ALA A 119 -3.73 -3.69 19.98
C ALA A 119 -2.59 -3.20 20.89
N TRP A 120 -1.33 -3.54 20.58
CA TRP A 120 -0.18 -3.11 21.35
C TRP A 120 0.12 -1.61 21.22
N SER A 121 -0.30 -0.95 20.11
CA SER A 121 -0.08 0.49 19.95
C SER A 121 -0.91 1.30 20.96
N ALA A 122 -2.11 0.82 21.32
CA ALA A 122 -2.94 1.45 22.34
C ALA A 122 -2.28 1.41 23.73
N VAL A 123 -1.56 0.32 24.03
CA VAL A 123 -0.77 0.19 25.26
C VAL A 123 0.42 1.14 25.24
N ASP A 124 1.11 1.25 24.09
CA ASP A 124 2.26 2.13 23.96
C ASP A 124 1.89 3.63 24.03
N ASN A 125 0.81 4.02 23.33
CA ASN A 125 0.26 5.38 23.42
C ASN A 125 -0.13 5.75 24.85
N ARG A 126 -0.71 4.81 25.60
CA ARG A 126 -1.02 5.00 27.03
C ARG A 126 0.24 5.23 27.86
N ARG A 127 1.30 4.44 27.62
CA ARG A 127 2.60 4.62 28.31
C ARG A 127 3.21 5.98 28.00
N GLN A 128 3.21 6.40 26.73
CA GLN A 128 3.71 7.71 26.33
C GLN A 128 2.94 8.85 27.03
N TYR A 129 1.61 8.75 27.08
CA TYR A 129 0.77 9.75 27.76
C TYR A 129 1.09 9.86 29.26
N LEU A 130 1.23 8.72 29.96
CA LEU A 130 1.59 8.69 31.38
C LEU A 130 3.00 9.25 31.63
N ASN A 131 3.96 8.94 30.76
CA ASN A 131 5.32 9.48 30.85
C ASN A 131 5.32 11.00 30.70
N LEU A 132 4.54 11.55 29.77
CA LEU A 132 4.40 12.99 29.59
C LEU A 132 3.78 13.67 30.82
N GLN A 133 2.74 13.07 31.41
CA GLN A 133 2.15 13.58 32.66
C GLN A 133 3.15 13.56 33.81
N ALA A 134 3.93 12.48 33.96
CA ALA A 134 4.96 12.37 34.99
C ALA A 134 6.06 13.44 34.81
N VAL A 135 6.47 13.73 33.57
CA VAL A 135 7.44 14.80 33.28
C VAL A 135 6.87 16.17 33.64
N HIS A 136 5.63 16.48 33.22
CA HIS A 136 4.98 17.75 33.57
C HIS A 136 4.78 17.93 35.08
N LEU A 137 4.39 16.86 35.79
CA LEU A 137 4.23 16.89 37.24
C LEU A 137 5.56 17.16 37.94
N LYS A 138 6.65 16.48 37.54
CA LYS A 138 7.99 16.73 38.09
C LYS A 138 8.44 18.17 37.87
N GLN A 139 8.20 18.72 36.67
CA GLN A 139 8.51 20.12 36.37
C GLN A 139 7.67 21.10 37.20
N ALA A 140 6.38 20.80 37.43
CA ALA A 140 5.52 21.64 38.26
C ALA A 140 5.97 21.63 39.73
N LEU A 141 6.32 20.45 40.27
CA LEU A 141 6.86 20.31 41.62
C LEU A 141 8.21 21.03 41.78
N GLN A 142 9.11 20.93 40.80
CA GLN A 142 10.38 21.68 40.81
C GLN A 142 10.22 23.20 40.76
N LYS A 143 9.14 23.71 40.18
CA LYS A 143 8.84 25.15 40.17
C LYS A 143 8.15 25.63 41.45
N ALA A 144 7.57 24.72 42.22
CA ALA A 144 6.85 25.02 43.45
C ALA A 144 7.73 24.92 44.71
N ALA A 145 8.90 24.27 44.60
CA ALA A 145 9.94 24.22 45.61
C ALA A 145 10.96 25.35 45.42
#